data_AF-A0A9W8PMV7-F1
#
_entry.id   AF-A0A9W8PMV7-F1
#
_cell.length_a   1.000
_cell.length_b   1.000
_cell.length_c   1.000
_cell.angle_alpha   90.00
_cell.angle_beta   90.00
_cell.angle_gamma   90.00
#
_symmetry.space_group_name_H-M   'P 1'
#
loop_
_entity.id
_entity.type
_entity.pdbx_description
1 polymer ?
#
loop_
_entity_poly.entity_id
_entity_poly.type
_entity_poly.pdbx_seq_one_letter_code
_entity_poly.pdbx_strand_id
1 'polypeptide(L)'
;MPPAKTKRVSAQHTRDRVRNNQRQHRARRRGYIATLEGKLEEAERTISSLKEHIKDLEGTNGALSAAEDMDPTAAGTSDSIIVGSPTDNVDIPVPVFSDLLGLHTSPPIASPTLNPAPIFTYSTPSYILIAHQNHKHLPESTIAAFLWPSFRASTSPDEGCRVATSTLYSLLAFISDVSSTYQELS
;
A
#
# COMPACT_ATOMS: atom_id res chain seq x y z
N MET A 1 32.53 -20.58 43.68
CA MET A 1 31.88 -19.25 43.72
C MET A 1 30.36 -19.44 43.65
N PRO A 2 29.56 -18.82 44.53
CA PRO A 2 28.11 -18.85 44.40
C PRO A 2 27.64 -17.92 43.26
N PRO A 3 26.58 -18.27 42.50
CA PRO A 3 26.08 -17.43 41.42
C PRO A 3 25.38 -16.18 41.96
N ALA A 4 25.69 -15.03 41.37
CA ALA A 4 25.08 -13.74 41.72
C ALA A 4 23.56 -13.75 41.40
N LYS A 5 22.74 -13.35 42.36
CA LYS A 5 21.27 -13.28 42.21
C LYS A 5 20.90 -12.12 41.29
N THR A 6 20.22 -12.41 40.18
CA THR A 6 19.69 -11.37 39.28
C THR A 6 18.53 -10.61 39.94
N LYS A 7 18.55 -9.28 39.85
CA LYS A 7 17.46 -8.43 40.36
C LYS A 7 16.20 -8.72 39.54
N ARG A 8 15.20 -9.36 40.16
CA ARG A 8 13.92 -9.66 39.52
C ARG A 8 13.07 -8.39 39.41
N VAL A 9 12.70 -8.02 38.19
CA VAL A 9 11.77 -6.92 37.90
C VAL A 9 10.40 -7.28 38.46
N SER A 10 9.76 -6.34 39.17
CA SER A 10 8.43 -6.58 39.72
C SER A 10 7.38 -6.70 38.61
N ALA A 11 6.38 -7.56 38.82
CA ALA A 11 5.28 -7.71 37.87
C ALA A 11 4.52 -6.38 37.66
N GLN A 12 4.48 -5.52 38.69
CA GLN A 12 3.88 -4.20 38.62
C GLN A 12 4.61 -3.27 37.65
N HIS A 13 5.95 -3.22 37.73
CA HIS A 13 6.77 -2.43 36.82
C HIS A 13 6.54 -2.82 35.35
N THR A 14 6.40 -4.12 35.07
CA THR A 14 6.08 -4.59 33.72
C THR A 14 4.71 -4.11 33.23
N ARG A 15 3.67 -4.16 34.09
CA ARG A 15 2.32 -3.67 33.74
C ARG A 15 2.31 -2.18 33.43
N ASP A 16 3.01 -1.37 34.23
CA ASP A 16 3.05 0.07 34.04
C ASP A 16 3.81 0.46 32.77
N ARG A 17 4.90 -0.27 32.45
CA ARG A 17 5.61 -0.13 31.17
C ARG A 17 4.70 -0.42 29.97
N VAL A 18 3.92 -1.50 30.02
CA VAL A 18 2.98 -1.88 28.95
C VAL A 18 1.91 -0.80 28.76
N ARG A 19 1.30 -0.32 29.85
CA ARG A 19 0.30 0.76 29.80
C ARG A 19 0.89 2.04 29.20
N ASN A 20 2.11 2.41 29.57
CA ASN A 20 2.76 3.60 29.04
C ASN A 20 3.04 3.47 27.54
N ASN A 21 3.55 2.31 27.11
CA ASN A 21 3.79 2.04 25.70
C ASN A 21 2.48 2.10 24.89
N GLN A 22 1.39 1.52 25.40
CA GLN A 22 0.07 1.61 24.78
C GLN A 22 -0.44 3.05 24.69
N ARG A 23 -0.22 3.88 25.72
CA ARG A 23 -0.55 5.31 25.68
C ARG A 23 0.23 6.03 24.58
N GLN A 24 1.53 5.79 24.49
CA GLN A 24 2.39 6.38 23.46
C GLN A 24 2.01 5.91 22.06
N HIS A 25 1.67 4.63 21.88
CA HIS A 25 1.18 4.09 20.61
C HIS A 25 -0.13 4.79 20.19
N ARG A 26 -1.09 4.91 21.10
CA ARG A 26 -2.34 5.64 20.84
C ARG A 26 -2.08 7.12 20.49
N ALA A 27 -1.16 7.78 21.19
CA ALA A 27 -0.78 9.16 20.90
C ALA A 27 -0.16 9.30 19.50
N ARG A 28 0.81 8.45 19.16
CA ARG A 28 1.44 8.42 17.83
C ARG A 28 0.42 8.17 16.72
N ARG A 29 -0.50 7.21 16.91
CA ARG A 29 -1.55 6.92 15.94
C ARG A 29 -2.49 8.10 15.73
N ARG A 30 -2.92 8.77 16.80
CA ARG A 30 -3.74 9.99 16.67
C ARG A 30 -3.00 11.09 15.92
N GLY A 31 -1.72 11.31 16.22
CA GLY A 31 -0.90 12.30 15.51
C GLY A 31 -0.75 11.97 14.02
N TYR A 32 -0.53 10.70 13.69
CA TYR A 32 -0.43 10.26 12.30
C TYR A 32 -1.76 10.41 11.54
N ILE A 33 -2.89 10.04 12.17
CA ILE A 33 -4.23 10.24 11.60
C ILE A 33 -4.45 11.73 11.29
N ALA A 34 -4.20 12.62 12.25
CA ALA A 34 -4.35 14.06 12.03
C ALA A 34 -3.45 14.59 10.90
N THR A 35 -2.25 14.03 10.75
CA THR A 35 -1.34 14.39 9.64
C THR A 35 -1.91 13.92 8.29
N LEU A 36 -2.47 12.71 8.23
CA LEU A 36 -3.09 12.20 7.01
C LEU A 36 -4.35 12.99 6.64
N GLU A 37 -5.18 13.33 7.61
CA GLU A 37 -6.36 14.18 7.42
C GLU A 37 -5.94 15.55 6.87
N GLY A 38 -4.91 16.19 7.44
CA GLY A 38 -4.39 17.46 6.93
C GLY A 38 -3.87 17.38 5.49
N LYS A 39 -3.13 16.31 5.14
CA LYS A 39 -2.66 16.09 3.76
C LYS A 39 -3.80 15.86 2.78
N LEU A 40 -4.86 15.19 3.22
CA LEU A 40 -6.04 14.97 2.41
C LEU A 40 -6.70 16.31 2.07
N GLU A 41 -6.91 17.17 3.07
CA GLU A 41 -7.48 18.49 2.84
C GLU A 41 -6.61 19.37 1.94
N GLU A 42 -5.27 19.32 2.08
CA GLU A 42 -4.35 20.03 1.20
C GLU A 42 -4.49 19.56 -0.25
N ALA A 43 -4.50 18.25 -0.48
CA ALA A 43 -4.70 17.68 -1.80
C ALA A 43 -6.05 18.11 -2.40
N GLU A 44 -7.13 18.06 -1.62
CA GLU A 44 -8.45 18.50 -2.06
C GLU A 44 -8.48 19.99 -2.46
N ARG A 45 -7.80 20.85 -1.69
CA ARG A 45 -7.66 22.28 -2.04
C ARG A 45 -6.89 22.46 -3.35
N THR A 46 -5.77 21.76 -3.54
CA THR A 46 -4.98 21.85 -4.78
C THR A 46 -5.78 21.40 -5.99
N ILE A 47 -6.51 20.28 -5.89
CA ILE A 47 -7.39 19.79 -6.96
C ILE A 47 -8.46 20.83 -7.30
N SER A 48 -9.05 21.47 -6.28
CA SER A 48 -10.09 22.48 -6.51
C SER A 48 -9.54 23.72 -7.22
N SER A 49 -8.37 24.20 -6.81
CA SER A 49 -7.68 25.32 -7.46
C SER A 49 -7.29 24.99 -8.90
N LEU A 50 -6.73 23.81 -9.16
CA LEU A 50 -6.39 23.38 -10.51
C LEU A 50 -7.63 23.26 -11.41
N LYS A 51 -8.75 22.75 -10.89
CA LYS A 51 -10.02 22.69 -11.62
C LYS A 51 -10.53 24.08 -11.99
N GLU A 52 -10.40 25.06 -11.10
CA GLU A 52 -10.77 26.45 -11.39
C GLU A 52 -9.89 27.04 -12.50
N HIS A 53 -8.57 26.85 -12.42
CA HIS A 53 -7.64 27.31 -13.45
C HIS A 53 -7.93 26.67 -14.82
N ILE A 54 -8.25 25.38 -14.87
CA ILE A 54 -8.64 24.69 -16.12
C ILE A 54 -9.90 25.34 -16.70
N LYS A 55 -10.92 25.58 -15.87
CA LYS A 55 -12.17 26.20 -16.31
C LYS A 55 -11.95 27.60 -16.89
N ASP A 56 -11.10 28.40 -16.26
CA ASP A 56 -10.77 29.74 -16.73
C ASP A 56 -10.03 29.68 -18.08
N LEU A 57 -9.05 28.78 -18.21
CA LEU A 57 -8.32 28.55 -19.45
C LEU A 57 -9.24 28.08 -20.59
N GLU A 58 -10.13 27.13 -20.32
CA GLU A 58 -11.14 26.67 -21.29
C GLU A 58 -12.07 27.81 -21.73
N GLY A 59 -12.49 28.67 -20.81
CA GLY A 59 -13.27 29.87 -21.11
C GLY A 59 -12.53 30.85 -22.02
N THR A 60 -11.23 31.07 -21.78
CA THR A 60 -10.40 31.93 -22.64
C THR A 60 -10.17 31.34 -24.03
N ASN A 61 -9.91 30.03 -24.14
CA ASN A 61 -9.75 29.35 -25.43
C ASN A 61 -11.05 29.32 -26.24
N GLY A 62 -12.22 29.17 -25.58
CA GLY A 62 -13.52 29.28 -26.23
C GLY A 62 -13.79 30.68 -26.80
N ALA A 63 -13.39 31.73 -26.07
CA ALA A 63 -13.55 33.12 -26.54
C ALA A 63 -12.62 33.48 -27.71
N LEU A 64 -11.41 32.90 -27.77
CA LEU A 64 -10.49 33.04 -28.91
C LEU A 64 -11.00 32.30 -30.16
N SER A 65 -11.71 31.17 -30.00
CA SER A 65 -12.27 30.41 -31.13
C SER A 65 -13.51 31.03 -31.80
N ALA A 66 -14.17 32.00 -31.16
CA ALA A 66 -15.34 32.70 -31.71
C ALA A 66 -14.98 33.95 -32.55
N ALA A 67 -13.68 34.23 -32.74
CA ALA A 67 -13.18 35.36 -33.52
C ALA A 67 -12.56 34.97 -34.86
N GLU A 68 -12.53 33.68 -35.22
CA GLU A 68 -12.02 33.20 -36.52
C GLU A 68 -13.15 32.89 -37.51
N ASP A 69 -13.91 33.92 -37.89
CA ASP A 69 -14.72 33.97 -39.12
C ASP A 69 -14.35 35.24 -39.92
N MET A 70 -13.04 35.48 -40.07
CA MET A 70 -12.47 36.52 -40.94
C MET A 70 -11.35 35.92 -41.79
N ASP A 71 -11.71 35.49 -43.00
CA ASP A 71 -10.80 35.20 -44.13
C ASP A 71 -10.00 36.47 -44.49
N PRO A 72 -8.67 36.39 -44.66
CA PRO A 72 -8.16 36.32 -46.03
C PRO A 72 -6.94 35.41 -46.21
N THR A 73 -7.09 34.41 -47.07
CA THR A 73 -6.26 34.11 -48.25
C THR A 73 -4.81 34.64 -48.29
N ALA A 74 -3.89 33.67 -48.29
CA ALA A 74 -2.62 33.56 -49.04
C ALA A 74 -1.25 33.97 -48.40
N ALA A 75 -0.28 33.12 -48.77
CA ALA A 75 1.19 33.14 -48.57
C ALA A 75 1.67 32.58 -47.21
N GLY A 76 2.37 31.45 -47.10
CA GLY A 76 3.34 30.86 -48.01
C GLY A 76 4.75 31.15 -47.50
N THR A 77 5.27 30.34 -46.58
CA THR A 77 6.71 30.18 -46.33
C THR A 77 6.94 28.91 -45.53
N SER A 78 7.51 27.92 -46.19
CA SER A 78 8.27 26.84 -45.57
C SER A 78 9.49 27.46 -44.89
N ASP A 79 9.75 27.14 -43.62
CA ASP A 79 11.14 27.04 -43.18
C ASP A 79 11.39 26.16 -41.95
N SER A 80 12.31 25.23 -42.18
CA SER A 80 13.33 24.65 -41.32
C SER A 80 13.09 24.42 -39.81
N ILE A 81 13.06 23.13 -39.50
CA ILE A 81 13.67 22.43 -38.35
C ILE A 81 14.70 23.27 -37.57
N ILE A 82 14.46 23.47 -36.27
CA ILE A 82 15.52 23.43 -35.24
C ILE A 82 15.05 22.53 -34.10
N VAL A 83 15.70 21.37 -34.05
CA VAL A 83 15.87 20.52 -32.87
C VAL A 83 16.46 21.34 -31.74
N GLY A 84 15.77 21.38 -30.61
CA GLY A 84 16.29 21.91 -29.36
C GLY A 84 15.49 21.33 -28.22
N SER A 85 15.89 20.16 -27.73
CA SER A 85 15.45 19.64 -26.43
C SER A 85 16.18 20.42 -25.33
N PRO A 86 15.46 21.04 -24.38
CA PRO A 86 16.02 21.32 -23.06
C PRO A 86 15.75 20.11 -22.19
N THR A 87 16.80 19.34 -21.93
CA THR A 87 16.85 18.42 -20.80
C THR A 87 16.75 19.24 -19.53
N ASP A 88 15.63 19.14 -18.81
CA ASP A 88 15.60 19.41 -17.38
C ASP A 88 14.92 18.22 -16.70
N ASN A 89 15.76 17.46 -16.00
CA ASN A 89 15.41 16.33 -15.18
C ASN A 89 14.42 16.77 -14.09
N VAL A 90 13.19 16.28 -14.16
CA VAL A 90 12.31 16.23 -12.99
C VAL A 90 12.26 14.78 -12.55
N ASP A 91 13.00 14.49 -11.48
CA ASP A 91 12.88 13.26 -10.70
C ASP A 91 11.40 13.03 -10.38
N ILE A 92 10.81 12.03 -11.04
CA ILE A 92 9.50 11.48 -10.66
C ILE A 92 9.81 10.39 -9.63
N PRO A 93 9.58 10.61 -8.32
CA PRO A 93 9.60 9.49 -7.39
C PRO A 93 8.35 8.66 -7.67
N VAL A 94 8.56 7.57 -8.39
CA VAL A 94 7.63 6.44 -8.45
C VAL A 94 7.24 6.10 -7.00
N PRO A 95 5.96 6.07 -6.62
CA PRO A 95 5.58 5.62 -5.29
C PRO A 95 5.89 4.13 -5.20
N VAL A 96 7.05 3.82 -4.65
CA VAL A 96 7.46 2.46 -4.30
C VAL A 96 6.49 1.99 -3.21
N PHE A 97 5.65 1.03 -3.57
CA PHE A 97 4.55 0.46 -2.79
C PHE A 97 5.01 -0.37 -1.57
N SER A 98 6.07 0.04 -0.87
CA SER A 98 6.74 -0.81 0.13
C SER A 98 6.45 -0.48 1.60
N ASP A 99 5.64 0.53 1.93
CA ASP A 99 5.48 0.96 3.33
C ASP A 99 4.22 0.46 4.07
N LEU A 100 3.46 -0.48 3.50
CA LEU A 100 2.26 -1.03 4.16
C LEU A 100 2.51 -2.18 5.15
N LEU A 101 3.76 -2.50 5.48
CA LEU A 101 4.09 -3.45 6.56
C LEU A 101 5.10 -2.82 7.52
N GLY A 102 4.60 -1.94 8.39
CA GLY A 102 5.31 -1.48 9.58
C GLY A 102 5.62 -2.64 10.53
N LEU A 103 6.67 -3.41 10.21
CA LEU A 103 7.36 -4.32 11.10
C LEU A 103 7.93 -3.47 12.24
N HIS A 104 7.30 -3.51 13.40
CA HIS A 104 7.89 -3.00 14.63
C HIS A 104 9.03 -3.96 15.01
N THR A 105 10.24 -3.64 14.55
CA THR A 105 11.45 -4.30 15.01
C THR A 105 11.70 -3.91 16.47
N SER A 106 11.35 -4.83 17.38
CA SER A 106 11.91 -4.86 18.73
C SER A 106 13.34 -5.43 18.66
N PRO A 107 14.28 -5.01 19.52
CA PRO A 107 15.70 -5.36 19.38
C PRO A 107 15.96 -6.87 19.58
N PRO A 108 17.05 -7.40 19.02
CA PRO A 108 17.31 -8.83 18.94
C PRO A 108 17.71 -9.35 20.33
N ILE A 109 16.95 -10.30 20.84
CA ILE A 109 17.46 -11.19 21.89
C ILE A 109 18.32 -12.22 21.17
N ALA A 110 19.63 -12.14 21.41
CA ALA A 110 20.61 -13.07 20.89
C ALA A 110 20.36 -14.52 21.36
N SER A 111 20.81 -15.44 20.49
CA SER A 111 21.07 -16.89 20.68
C SER A 111 20.03 -17.86 20.07
N PRO A 112 20.44 -19.08 19.67
CA PRO A 112 21.08 -19.39 18.39
C PRO A 112 20.21 -20.31 17.52
N THR A 113 20.54 -20.36 16.23
CA THR A 113 20.06 -21.21 15.13
C THR A 113 19.06 -22.32 15.50
N LEU A 114 17.78 -22.06 15.26
CA LEU A 114 16.76 -23.08 15.02
C LEU A 114 15.96 -22.59 13.81
N ASN A 115 15.77 -23.45 12.81
CA ASN A 115 15.04 -23.17 11.57
C ASN A 115 13.86 -22.22 11.82
N PRO A 116 13.65 -21.16 11.01
CA PRO A 116 12.54 -20.25 11.24
C PRO A 116 11.25 -21.08 11.20
N ALA A 117 10.61 -21.22 12.35
CA ALA A 117 9.33 -21.89 12.43
C ALA A 117 8.38 -21.21 11.43
N PRO A 118 7.64 -21.96 10.62
CA PRO A 118 6.72 -21.37 9.67
C PRO A 118 5.76 -20.43 10.42
N ILE A 119 5.70 -19.18 9.97
CA ILE A 119 4.78 -18.19 10.53
C ILE A 119 3.38 -18.58 10.08
N PHE A 120 2.45 -18.70 11.02
CA PHE A 120 1.05 -19.06 10.74
C PHE A 120 0.14 -17.87 10.97
N THR A 121 -0.81 -17.67 10.06
CA THR A 121 -1.84 -16.62 10.14
C THR A 121 -3.22 -17.28 10.29
N TYR A 122 -4.14 -16.63 11.03
CA TYR A 122 -5.49 -17.15 11.23
C TYR A 122 -6.28 -17.23 9.91
N SER A 123 -7.05 -18.30 9.73
CA SER A 123 -7.80 -18.54 8.49
C SER A 123 -8.86 -17.48 8.22
N THR A 124 -9.53 -16.94 9.25
CA THR A 124 -10.60 -15.95 9.09
C THR A 124 -10.14 -14.64 8.41
N PRO A 125 -9.12 -13.91 8.91
CA PRO A 125 -8.63 -12.73 8.20
C PRO A 125 -8.00 -13.08 6.84
N SER A 126 -7.42 -14.27 6.70
CA SER A 126 -6.85 -14.74 5.43
C SER A 126 -7.92 -14.88 4.34
N TYR A 127 -9.09 -15.41 4.68
CA TYR A 127 -10.22 -15.55 3.76
C TYR A 127 -10.73 -14.20 3.23
N ILE A 128 -10.80 -13.19 4.10
CA ILE A 128 -11.23 -11.83 3.70
C ILE A 128 -10.27 -11.26 2.66
N LEU A 129 -8.95 -11.41 2.87
CA LEU A 129 -7.94 -10.95 1.92
C LEU A 129 -8.06 -11.68 0.57
N ILE A 130 -8.26 -13.00 0.60
CA ILE A 130 -8.42 -13.80 -0.61
C ILE A 130 -9.67 -13.38 -1.38
N ALA A 131 -10.81 -13.24 -0.70
CA ALA A 131 -12.06 -12.85 -1.34
C ALA A 131 -11.96 -11.47 -2.01
N HIS A 132 -11.25 -10.54 -1.39
CA HIS A 132 -11.04 -9.20 -1.94
C HIS A 132 -10.05 -9.17 -3.11
N GLN A 133 -8.99 -9.99 -3.06
CA GLN A 133 -7.91 -9.97 -4.05
C GLN A 133 -8.09 -11.02 -5.16
N ASN A 134 -9.22 -11.74 -5.21
CA ASN A 134 -9.48 -12.77 -6.21
C ASN A 134 -9.92 -12.16 -7.56
N HIS A 135 -9.04 -11.37 -8.18
CA HIS A 135 -9.28 -10.80 -9.51
C HIS A 135 -9.35 -11.88 -10.60
N LYS A 136 -8.73 -13.03 -10.38
CA LYS A 136 -8.80 -14.20 -11.27
C LYS A 136 -10.09 -15.02 -11.10
N HIS A 137 -10.99 -14.63 -10.19
CA HIS A 137 -12.26 -15.33 -9.91
C HIS A 137 -12.11 -16.85 -9.73
N LEU A 138 -11.02 -17.29 -9.07
CA LEU A 138 -10.82 -18.71 -8.79
C LEU A 138 -11.96 -19.22 -7.91
N PRO A 139 -12.51 -20.42 -8.19
CA PRO A 139 -13.53 -21.00 -7.35
C PRO A 139 -12.94 -21.39 -6.00
N GLU A 140 -13.80 -21.41 -4.98
CA GLU A 140 -13.43 -21.71 -3.59
C GLU A 140 -12.75 -23.10 -3.47
N SER A 141 -13.16 -24.08 -4.27
CA SER A 141 -12.55 -25.41 -4.31
C SER A 141 -11.07 -25.38 -4.71
N THR A 142 -10.70 -24.55 -5.70
CA THR A 142 -9.31 -24.39 -6.16
C THR A 142 -8.47 -23.67 -5.12
N ILE A 143 -9.03 -22.62 -4.50
CA ILE A 143 -8.40 -21.90 -3.39
C ILE A 143 -8.16 -22.84 -2.21
N ALA A 144 -9.17 -23.64 -1.85
CA ALA A 144 -9.09 -24.61 -0.77
C ALA A 144 -8.03 -25.67 -1.06
N ALA A 145 -7.99 -26.22 -2.28
CA ALA A 145 -6.99 -27.21 -2.69
C ALA A 145 -5.56 -26.65 -2.61
N PHE A 146 -5.36 -25.37 -2.99
CA PHE A 146 -4.05 -24.71 -2.91
C PHE A 146 -3.58 -24.53 -1.47
N LEU A 147 -4.49 -24.15 -0.58
CA LEU A 147 -4.18 -23.88 0.82
C LEU A 147 -4.14 -25.14 1.68
N TRP A 148 -4.86 -26.22 1.30
CA TRP A 148 -5.02 -27.47 2.03
C TRP A 148 -3.72 -28.02 2.66
N PRO A 149 -2.59 -28.10 1.94
CA PRO A 149 -1.34 -28.66 2.50
C PRO A 149 -0.77 -27.86 3.68
N SER A 150 -1.13 -26.57 3.75
CA SER A 150 -0.61 -25.61 4.72
C SER A 150 -1.55 -25.34 5.89
N PHE A 151 -2.78 -25.84 5.84
CA PHE A 151 -3.70 -25.74 6.97
C PHE A 151 -3.14 -26.53 8.16
N ARG A 152 -3.24 -25.90 9.33
CA ARG A 152 -2.93 -26.52 10.60
C ARG A 152 -4.12 -26.34 11.51
N ALA A 153 -4.51 -27.46 12.13
CA ALA A 153 -5.45 -27.44 13.23
C ALA A 153 -4.88 -26.57 14.35
N SER A 154 -5.76 -25.91 15.06
CA SER A 154 -5.36 -25.10 16.19
C SER A 154 -4.75 -25.96 17.30
N THR A 155 -3.78 -25.39 18.02
CA THR A 155 -3.19 -26.01 19.21
C THR A 155 -4.09 -25.88 20.44
N SER A 156 -5.04 -24.95 20.42
CA SER A 156 -6.00 -24.75 21.50
C SER A 156 -7.44 -24.68 20.96
N PRO A 157 -8.45 -25.16 21.72
CA PRO A 157 -9.84 -25.22 21.26
C PRO A 157 -10.47 -23.84 21.00
N ASP A 158 -9.90 -22.78 21.56
CA ASP A 158 -10.41 -21.40 21.44
C ASP A 158 -9.76 -20.62 20.30
N GLU A 159 -8.68 -21.14 19.72
CA GLU A 159 -8.00 -20.54 18.58
C GLU A 159 -8.49 -21.22 17.29
N GLY A 160 -8.81 -20.44 16.26
CA GLY A 160 -9.26 -20.96 14.97
C GLY A 160 -8.15 -21.64 14.16
N CYS A 161 -8.53 -22.25 13.04
CA CYS A 161 -7.58 -22.81 12.06
C CYS A 161 -6.54 -21.78 11.62
N ARG A 162 -5.34 -22.26 11.29
CA ARG A 162 -4.23 -21.44 10.83
C ARG A 162 -3.70 -21.93 9.49
N VAL A 163 -3.17 -21.02 8.70
CA VAL A 163 -2.58 -21.27 7.38
C VAL A 163 -1.15 -20.75 7.37
N ALA A 164 -0.24 -21.45 6.70
CA ALA A 164 1.14 -20.97 6.59
C ALA A 164 1.17 -19.65 5.80
N THR A 165 1.82 -18.64 6.38
CA THR A 165 1.85 -17.28 5.84
C THR A 165 2.54 -17.23 4.48
N SER A 166 3.55 -18.06 4.26
CA SER A 166 4.22 -18.21 2.97
C SER A 166 3.25 -18.70 1.87
N THR A 167 2.49 -19.77 2.12
CA THR A 167 1.52 -20.31 1.17
C THR A 167 0.39 -19.32 0.88
N LEU A 168 -0.09 -18.62 1.91
CA LEU A 168 -1.10 -17.57 1.75
C LEU A 168 -0.59 -16.44 0.83
N TYR A 169 0.62 -15.93 1.05
CA TYR A 169 1.17 -14.87 0.20
C TYR A 169 1.44 -15.34 -1.23
N SER A 170 1.89 -16.58 -1.42
CA SER A 170 2.02 -17.16 -2.76
C SER A 170 0.68 -17.21 -3.50
N LEU A 171 -0.41 -17.57 -2.80
CA LEU A 171 -1.76 -17.53 -3.39
C LEU A 171 -2.18 -16.09 -3.70
N LEU A 172 -2.01 -15.16 -2.75
CA LEU A 172 -2.40 -13.75 -2.92
C LEU A 172 -1.67 -13.11 -4.11
N ALA A 173 -0.38 -13.38 -4.28
CA ALA A 173 0.38 -12.93 -5.44
C ALA A 173 -0.17 -13.50 -6.76
N PHE A 174 -0.61 -14.76 -6.76
CA PHE A 174 -1.19 -15.38 -7.96
C PHE A 174 -2.58 -14.83 -8.31
N ILE A 175 -3.45 -14.62 -7.32
CA ILE A 175 -4.85 -14.19 -7.55
C ILE A 175 -4.99 -12.68 -7.74
N SER A 176 -4.05 -11.89 -7.19
CA SER A 176 -4.01 -10.43 -7.33
C SER A 176 -3.43 -9.98 -8.67
N ASP A 177 -2.74 -10.86 -9.37
CA ASP A 177 -2.21 -10.57 -10.69
C ASP A 177 -3.35 -10.42 -11.70
N VAL A 178 -3.58 -9.19 -12.17
CA VAL A 178 -4.49 -8.90 -13.28
C VAL A 178 -3.73 -9.23 -14.56
N SER A 179 -3.55 -10.53 -14.85
CA SER A 179 -3.00 -10.95 -16.14
C SER A 179 -3.92 -10.37 -17.21
N SER A 180 -3.44 -9.37 -17.93
CA SER A 180 -4.14 -8.68 -19.02
C SER A 180 -4.38 -9.66 -20.17
N THR A 181 -5.36 -10.53 -20.03
CA THR A 181 -5.97 -11.25 -21.15
C THR A 181 -7.22 -10.51 -21.60
N TYR A 182 -7.10 -9.20 -21.77
CA TYR A 182 -8.00 -8.37 -22.56
C TYR A 182 -7.17 -7.63 -23.61
N GLN A 183 -6.51 -8.41 -24.47
CA GLN A 183 -6.09 -7.93 -25.77
C GLN A 183 -6.51 -8.98 -26.80
N GLU A 184 -7.77 -8.87 -27.21
CA GLU A 184 -8.26 -8.95 -28.58
C GLU A 184 -9.78 -9.15 -28.53
N LEU A 185 -10.49 -8.11 -28.97
CA LEU A 185 -11.79 -8.09 -29.66
C LEU A 185 -12.52 -6.78 -29.34
N SER A 186 -12.06 -5.69 -29.95
CA SER A 186 -12.91 -4.68 -30.59
C SER A 186 -12.11 -3.91 -31.62
#